data_AF-A0A0L0ST44-F1
#
_entry.id   AF-A0A0L0ST44-F1
#
_cell.length_a   1.000
_cell.length_b   1.000
_cell.length_c   1.000
_cell.angle_alpha   90.00
_cell.angle_beta   90.00
_cell.angle_gamma   90.00
#
_symmetry.space_group_name_H-M   'P 1'
#
loop_
_entity.id
_entity.type
_entity.pdbx_description
1 polymer ?
#
loop_
_entity_poly.entity_id
_entity_poly.type
_entity_poly.pdbx_seq_one_letter_code
_entity_poly.pdbx_strand_id
1 'polypeptide(L)'
;MTTAASPASPAPAAPARTVLAQFRSKDGEPTGPPLQLPVTTTAKELALVLNQLLANDEPLPYTFTVDDDEILTSIDHDVLTKQQKSTEATLIIEYTPQAVFRVRAVTRCGATMTGHADAVLSVHFAPDSRTVASGSGDATVRVWDLDTATPKATLKAHTNWVLCVAWSPDGNTIASGGMDGLVCLWDARSVKGTATKPLAVLKGHRDAVTCLAWEPMHANAACSRLASGSRDGTVRIWDTKSRTTEFALAQHTKAITCVKWGGEGLIYTASRDCSIKTWSANDGKLVRTLAGHGHWVNTMALSSETLLRTGPYDHVSAGKKWSNATEAAEVARERYRTGHKGAERLVSGSDDFTLFLWTPSASKQATTRMTGHQALVNHVTFSPSGARIASASFDKSIKVWDGFTGKFLFGLRGHVGAVYQCVFSADERLLMSASKDSTCKVWDLRTKKLKGDLPGHADEVYAVDWAPDGERACSGSKDRSLKLWRQ
;
A
#
# COMPACT_ATOMS: atom_id res chain seq x y z
N MET A 1 9.48 30.55 75.87
CA MET A 1 8.27 29.86 75.36
C MET A 1 8.21 30.08 73.86
N THR A 2 8.74 29.16 73.07
CA THR A 2 8.67 29.17 71.60
C THR A 2 8.25 27.78 71.19
N THR A 3 6.96 27.62 70.88
CA THR A 3 6.33 26.38 70.45
C THR A 3 6.64 26.15 68.98
N ALA A 4 7.36 25.06 68.67
CA ALA A 4 7.62 24.60 67.32
C ALA A 4 6.33 24.06 66.68
N ALA A 5 6.01 24.53 65.47
CA ALA A 5 4.89 24.02 64.68
C ALA A 5 5.33 22.75 63.93
N SER A 6 4.54 21.69 64.09
CA SER A 6 4.66 20.42 63.35
C SER A 6 4.35 20.62 61.85
N PRO A 7 5.06 19.95 60.93
CA PRO A 7 4.71 19.98 59.51
C PRO A 7 3.46 19.14 59.25
N ALA A 8 2.51 19.73 58.51
CA ALA A 8 1.27 19.08 58.11
C ALA A 8 1.52 17.82 57.26
N SER A 9 0.87 16.72 57.62
CA SER A 9 0.83 15.49 56.81
C SER A 9 0.19 15.75 55.45
N PRO A 10 0.72 15.18 54.35
CA PRO A 10 0.06 15.29 53.05
C PRO A 10 -1.31 14.59 53.10
N ALA A 11 -2.33 15.23 52.52
CA ALA A 11 -3.67 14.67 52.42
C ALA A 11 -3.66 13.32 51.67
N PRO A 12 -4.51 12.35 52.06
CA PRO A 12 -4.60 11.07 51.38
C PRO A 12 -5.05 11.29 49.92
N ALA A 13 -4.29 10.73 48.97
CA ALA A 13 -4.66 10.73 47.56
C ALA A 13 -6.05 10.10 47.39
N ALA A 14 -6.94 10.77 46.64
CA ALA A 14 -8.26 10.24 46.32
C ALA A 14 -8.14 8.82 45.73
N PRO A 15 -9.06 7.89 46.03
CA PRO A 15 -8.98 6.52 45.53
C PRO A 15 -8.91 6.54 44.00
N ALA A 16 -7.85 5.96 43.44
CA ALA A 16 -7.68 5.88 42.00
C ALA A 16 -8.86 5.11 41.42
N ARG A 17 -9.70 5.77 40.62
CA ARG A 17 -10.81 5.12 39.92
C ARG A 17 -10.22 4.05 39.00
N THR A 18 -10.65 2.79 39.17
CA THR A 18 -10.17 1.65 38.38
C THR A 18 -11.29 1.09 37.51
N VAL A 19 -10.88 0.38 36.47
CA VAL A 19 -11.76 -0.38 35.58
C VAL A 19 -11.19 -1.78 35.40
N LEU A 20 -12.08 -2.76 35.26
CA LEU A 20 -11.67 -4.11 34.90
C LEU A 20 -11.53 -4.17 33.37
N ALA A 21 -10.36 -4.51 32.87
CA ALA A 21 -10.08 -4.58 31.44
C ALA A 21 -9.49 -5.94 31.05
N GLN A 22 -9.87 -6.46 29.88
CA GLN A 22 -9.33 -7.68 29.31
C GLN A 22 -8.79 -7.39 27.91
N PHE A 23 -7.54 -7.78 27.66
CA PHE A 23 -6.94 -7.66 26.34
C PHE A 23 -7.45 -8.76 25.41
N ARG A 24 -7.69 -8.41 24.16
CA ARG A 24 -8.11 -9.36 23.12
C ARG A 24 -7.32 -9.10 21.84
N SER A 25 -6.86 -10.17 21.19
CA SER A 25 -6.30 -10.05 19.85
C SER A 25 -7.41 -9.70 18.85
N LYS A 26 -7.04 -9.20 17.67
CA LYS A 26 -8.00 -8.95 16.57
C LYS A 26 -8.70 -10.23 16.09
N ASP A 27 -8.09 -11.40 16.33
CA ASP A 27 -8.66 -12.71 16.01
C ASP A 27 -9.71 -13.17 17.05
N GLY A 28 -9.93 -12.41 18.12
CA GLY A 28 -10.95 -12.68 19.14
C GLY A 28 -10.43 -13.45 20.36
N GLU A 29 -9.18 -13.91 20.33
CA GLU A 29 -8.58 -14.65 21.45
C GLU A 29 -8.23 -13.72 22.61
N PRO A 30 -8.70 -14.00 23.85
CA PRO A 30 -8.34 -13.22 25.03
C PRO A 30 -6.86 -13.43 25.39
N THR A 31 -6.18 -12.36 25.79
CA THR A 31 -4.77 -12.36 26.18
C THR A 31 -4.65 -12.12 27.68
N GLY A 32 -4.45 -13.21 28.42
CA GLY A 32 -4.36 -13.19 29.88
C GLY A 32 -5.70 -13.00 30.60
N PRO A 33 -5.68 -13.03 31.95
CA PRO A 33 -6.86 -12.78 32.77
C PRO A 33 -7.27 -11.29 32.75
N PRO A 34 -8.53 -10.94 33.08
CA PRO A 34 -8.94 -9.56 33.30
C PRO A 34 -8.10 -8.88 34.40
N LEU A 35 -7.68 -7.64 34.15
CA LEU A 35 -6.81 -6.84 35.01
C LEU A 35 -7.53 -5.58 35.48
N GLN A 36 -7.30 -5.16 36.73
CA GLN A 36 -7.74 -3.85 37.19
C GLN A 36 -6.72 -2.79 36.76
N LEU A 37 -7.16 -1.85 35.93
CA LEU A 37 -6.34 -0.75 35.43
C LEU A 37 -6.88 0.58 35.95
N PRO A 38 -6.01 1.52 36.35
CA PRO A 38 -6.43 2.90 36.60
C PRO A 38 -7.10 3.52 35.36
N VAL A 39 -8.17 4.30 35.52
CA VAL A 39 -8.83 4.94 34.37
C VAL A 39 -7.93 5.95 33.64
N THR A 40 -6.92 6.47 34.34
CA THR A 40 -5.92 7.38 33.77
C THR A 40 -4.90 6.68 32.87
N THR A 41 -4.94 5.35 32.79
CA THR A 41 -3.97 4.56 32.01
C THR A 41 -3.98 5.01 30.55
N THR A 42 -2.78 5.31 30.05
CA THR A 42 -2.55 5.76 28.68
C THR A 42 -2.26 4.59 27.75
N ALA A 43 -2.35 4.80 26.43
CA ALA A 43 -2.00 3.78 25.44
C ALA A 43 -0.55 3.25 25.59
N LYS A 44 0.38 4.07 26.07
CA LYS A 44 1.78 3.67 26.29
C LYS A 44 1.91 2.69 27.46
N GLU A 45 1.17 2.95 28.54
CA GLU A 45 1.16 2.07 29.72
C GLU A 45 0.44 0.75 29.40
N LEU A 46 -0.66 0.80 28.64
CA LEU A 46 -1.31 -0.41 28.10
C LEU A 46 -0.35 -1.25 27.26
N ALA A 47 0.48 -0.63 26.42
CA ALA A 47 1.50 -1.34 25.65
C ALA A 47 2.53 -2.03 26.54
N LEU A 48 2.96 -1.39 27.62
CA LEU A 48 3.93 -1.98 28.55
C LEU A 48 3.34 -3.22 29.26
N VAL A 49 2.09 -3.11 29.74
CA VAL A 49 1.38 -4.25 30.36
C VAL A 49 1.20 -5.39 29.36
N LEU A 50 0.78 -5.10 28.13
CA LEU A 50 0.56 -6.12 27.12
C LEU A 50 1.86 -6.83 26.71
N ASN A 51 2.97 -6.09 26.56
CA ASN A 51 4.27 -6.70 26.26
C ASN A 51 4.73 -7.66 27.36
N GLN A 52 4.47 -7.33 28.63
CA GLN A 52 4.76 -8.21 29.76
C GLN A 52 3.88 -9.47 29.74
N LEU A 53 2.58 -9.32 29.45
CA LEU A 53 1.64 -10.44 29.35
C LEU A 53 1.99 -11.41 28.21
N LEU A 54 2.42 -10.88 27.07
CA LEU A 54 2.82 -11.68 25.90
C LEU A 54 4.24 -12.25 26.02
N ALA A 55 5.00 -11.84 27.06
CA ALA A 55 6.41 -12.20 27.22
C ALA A 55 7.25 -11.93 25.96
N ASN A 56 7.03 -10.78 25.32
CA ASN A 56 7.79 -10.41 24.12
C ASN A 56 9.25 -10.13 24.50
N ASP A 57 10.19 -10.79 23.80
CA ASP A 57 11.64 -10.54 23.98
C ASP A 57 12.03 -9.09 23.66
N GLU A 58 11.39 -8.50 22.64
CA GLU A 58 11.51 -7.09 22.27
C GLU A 58 10.15 -6.37 22.39
N PRO A 59 10.11 -5.17 23.00
CA PRO A 59 8.85 -4.46 23.21
C PRO A 59 8.25 -3.97 21.88
N LEU A 60 7.07 -4.48 21.53
CA LEU A 60 6.32 -4.09 20.34
C LEU A 60 5.37 -2.93 20.64
N PRO A 61 5.24 -1.93 19.74
CA PRO A 61 4.22 -0.91 19.86
C PRO A 61 2.85 -1.46 19.46
N TYR A 62 1.80 -1.13 20.22
CA TYR A 62 0.43 -1.56 19.96
C TYR A 62 -0.53 -0.38 19.84
N THR A 63 -1.58 -0.58 19.06
CA THR A 63 -2.78 0.25 19.03
C THR A 63 -3.85 -0.44 19.86
N PHE A 64 -4.62 0.31 20.65
CA PHE A 64 -5.69 -0.22 21.49
C PHE A 64 -7.03 0.38 21.09
N THR A 65 -8.04 -0.48 20.91
CA THR A 65 -9.38 -0.08 20.51
C THR A 65 -10.44 -0.69 21.44
N VAL A 66 -11.51 0.06 21.69
CA VAL A 66 -12.70 -0.39 22.41
C VAL A 66 -13.91 -0.02 21.56
N ASP A 67 -14.71 -1.00 21.16
CA ASP A 67 -15.86 -0.84 20.25
C ASP A 67 -15.53 0.00 19.00
N ASP A 68 -14.40 -0.29 18.35
CA ASP A 68 -13.86 0.41 17.17
C ASP A 68 -13.29 1.83 17.39
N ASP A 69 -13.37 2.41 18.59
CA ASP A 69 -12.67 3.66 18.90
C ASP A 69 -11.27 3.39 19.47
N GLU A 70 -10.27 4.08 18.92
CA GLU A 70 -8.89 4.02 19.37
C GLU A 70 -8.68 4.84 20.65
N ILE A 71 -7.96 4.28 21.62
CA ILE A 71 -7.53 4.97 22.83
C ILE A 71 -6.29 5.81 22.48
N LEU A 72 -6.45 7.14 22.47
CA LEU A 72 -5.41 8.09 22.06
C LEU A 72 -4.73 8.79 23.24
N THR A 73 -5.50 9.06 24.30
CA THR A 73 -5.13 9.84 25.46
C THR A 73 -5.14 8.97 26.71
N SER A 74 -6.33 8.59 27.18
CA SER A 74 -6.53 7.71 28.34
C SER A 74 -7.86 6.97 28.23
N ILE A 75 -8.01 5.88 29.00
CA ILE A 75 -9.28 5.14 29.09
C ILE A 75 -10.41 6.05 29.58
N ASP A 76 -10.12 6.94 30.53
CA ASP A 76 -11.09 7.87 31.10
C ASP A 76 -11.70 8.82 30.07
N HIS A 77 -10.86 9.47 29.28
CA HIS A 77 -11.32 10.45 28.29
C HIS A 77 -11.94 9.77 27.06
N ASP A 78 -11.25 8.77 26.50
CA ASP A 78 -11.62 8.22 25.19
C ASP A 78 -12.67 7.12 25.25
N VAL A 79 -12.77 6.40 26.38
CA VAL A 79 -13.74 5.31 26.55
C VAL A 79 -14.85 5.73 27.50
N LEU A 80 -14.54 6.04 28.77
CA LEU A 80 -15.59 6.26 29.78
C LEU A 80 -16.38 7.55 29.53
N THR A 81 -15.70 8.67 29.30
CA THR A 81 -16.36 9.97 29.13
C THR A 81 -17.00 10.08 27.75
N LYS A 82 -16.25 9.74 26.69
CA LYS A 82 -16.70 9.88 25.30
C LYS A 82 -17.76 8.85 24.90
N GLN A 83 -17.65 7.58 25.35
CA GLN A 83 -18.62 6.53 25.03
C GLN A 83 -19.66 6.31 26.13
N GLN A 84 -19.59 7.04 27.25
CA GLN A 84 -20.49 6.89 28.40
C GLN A 84 -20.56 5.45 28.96
N LYS A 85 -19.44 4.72 28.91
CA LYS A 85 -19.37 3.35 29.43
C LYS A 85 -19.24 3.32 30.95
N SER A 86 -19.90 2.33 31.57
CA SER A 86 -19.80 2.10 33.02
C SER A 86 -18.43 1.57 33.43
N THR A 87 -17.98 1.95 34.61
CA THR A 87 -16.75 1.42 35.24
C THR A 87 -16.94 0.02 35.82
N GLU A 88 -18.18 -0.44 35.98
CA GLU A 88 -18.51 -1.74 36.57
C GLU A 88 -18.40 -2.92 35.59
N ALA A 89 -18.44 -2.63 34.28
CA ALA A 89 -18.37 -3.63 33.24
C ALA A 89 -16.92 -3.91 32.81
N THR A 90 -16.62 -5.17 32.48
CA THR A 90 -15.31 -5.54 31.91
C THR A 90 -15.15 -4.89 30.52
N LEU A 91 -14.13 -4.05 30.39
CA LEU A 91 -13.75 -3.44 29.12
C LEU A 91 -12.92 -4.41 28.29
N ILE A 92 -13.42 -4.79 27.11
CA ILE A 92 -12.63 -5.57 26.15
C ILE A 92 -11.78 -4.59 25.34
N ILE A 93 -10.47 -4.66 25.52
CA ILE A 93 -9.50 -3.83 24.80
C ILE A 93 -8.87 -4.69 23.71
N GLU A 94 -9.24 -4.43 22.47
CA GLU A 94 -8.64 -5.06 21.31
C GLU A 94 -7.29 -4.40 21.00
N TYR A 95 -6.26 -5.20 20.74
CA TYR A 95 -4.95 -4.67 20.37
C TYR A 95 -4.51 -5.09 18.97
N THR A 96 -3.79 -4.19 18.29
CA THR A 96 -3.18 -4.45 16.99
C THR A 96 -1.71 -3.99 17.00
N PRO A 97 -0.74 -4.84 16.62
CA PRO A 97 0.66 -4.44 16.56
C PRO A 97 0.88 -3.34 15.53
N GLN A 98 1.76 -2.39 15.85
CA GLN A 98 2.23 -1.37 14.92
C GLN A 98 3.66 -1.69 14.47
N ALA A 99 4.08 -1.07 13.37
CA ALA A 99 5.48 -1.09 12.97
C ALA A 99 6.38 -0.51 14.07
N VAL A 100 7.50 -1.19 14.34
CA VAL A 100 8.53 -0.78 15.33
C VAL A 100 9.19 0.52 14.90
N PHE A 101 9.43 0.68 13.60
CA PHE A 101 9.92 1.93 13.01
C PHE A 101 8.79 2.92 12.77
N ARG A 102 9.16 4.19 12.58
CA ARG A 102 8.21 5.27 12.35
C ARG A 102 8.61 6.12 11.15
N VAL A 103 7.70 6.20 10.19
CA VAL A 103 7.84 7.07 9.02
C VAL A 103 7.46 8.49 9.41
N ARG A 104 8.33 9.43 9.06
CA ARG A 104 8.05 10.86 9.23
C ARG A 104 7.22 11.34 8.05
N ALA A 105 6.32 12.28 8.33
CA ALA A 105 5.55 12.89 7.26
C ALA A 105 6.46 13.73 6.37
N VAL A 106 6.34 13.55 5.06
CA VAL A 106 6.92 14.48 4.10
C VAL A 106 6.20 15.81 4.21
N THR A 107 6.96 16.92 4.24
CA THR A 107 6.43 18.26 4.57
C THR A 107 6.74 19.29 3.48
N ARG A 108 7.78 19.06 2.66
CA ARG A 108 8.19 20.01 1.63
C ARG A 108 8.66 19.32 0.35
N CYS A 109 8.59 20.08 -0.75
CA CYS A 109 9.24 19.69 -2.00
C CYS A 109 10.75 19.79 -1.81
N GLY A 110 11.42 18.64 -1.84
CA GLY A 110 12.87 18.54 -1.73
C GLY A 110 13.58 18.87 -3.03
N ALA A 111 13.02 18.45 -4.16
CA ALA A 111 13.52 18.73 -5.50
C ALA A 111 12.38 18.64 -6.52
N THR A 112 12.47 19.44 -7.58
CA THR A 112 11.65 19.29 -8.79
C THR A 112 12.52 18.69 -9.88
N MET A 113 12.17 17.49 -10.30
CA MET A 113 12.92 16.66 -11.23
C MET A 113 12.32 16.83 -12.62
N THR A 114 12.88 17.77 -13.37
CA THR A 114 12.44 18.10 -14.73
C THR A 114 13.12 17.23 -15.76
N GLY A 115 12.40 16.90 -16.83
CA GLY A 115 13.03 16.27 -17.99
C GLY A 115 12.06 15.61 -18.95
N HIS A 116 10.92 15.09 -18.48
CA HIS A 116 9.89 14.60 -19.38
C HIS A 116 9.34 15.72 -20.27
N ALA A 117 9.01 15.37 -21.51
CA ALA A 117 8.45 16.32 -22.49
C ALA A 117 6.91 16.36 -22.46
N ASP A 118 6.27 15.43 -21.75
CA ASP A 118 4.82 15.32 -21.61
C ASP A 118 4.43 14.80 -20.21
N ALA A 119 3.14 14.69 -19.94
CA ALA A 119 2.57 14.29 -18.65
C ALA A 119 3.20 12.99 -18.09
N VAL A 120 3.47 12.97 -16.79
CA VAL A 120 3.96 11.78 -16.09
C VAL A 120 2.77 10.94 -15.65
N LEU A 121 2.65 9.73 -16.20
CA LEU A 121 1.48 8.86 -16.02
C LEU A 121 1.68 7.83 -14.91
N SER A 122 2.91 7.38 -14.68
CA SER A 122 3.24 6.40 -13.65
C SER A 122 4.58 6.73 -12.99
N VAL A 123 4.66 6.48 -11.69
CA VAL A 123 5.86 6.67 -10.87
C VAL A 123 5.96 5.48 -9.91
N HIS A 124 7.13 4.87 -9.81
CA HIS A 124 7.36 3.76 -8.90
C HIS A 124 8.79 3.76 -8.37
N PHE A 125 8.93 3.76 -7.04
CA PHE A 125 10.22 3.55 -6.37
C PHE A 125 10.72 2.13 -6.60
N ALA A 126 12.04 2.01 -6.74
CA ALA A 126 12.72 0.73 -6.66
C ALA A 126 12.50 0.10 -5.27
N PRO A 127 12.47 -1.24 -5.15
CA PRO A 127 12.39 -1.95 -3.88
C PRO A 127 13.48 -1.54 -2.87
N ASP A 128 14.66 -1.18 -3.38
CA ASP A 128 15.80 -0.74 -2.58
C ASP A 128 15.72 0.73 -2.10
N SER A 129 14.66 1.45 -2.49
CA SER A 129 14.40 2.87 -2.17
C SER A 129 15.43 3.89 -2.69
N ARG A 130 16.39 3.50 -3.54
CA ARG A 130 17.45 4.42 -4.02
C ARG A 130 17.14 5.14 -5.32
N THR A 131 16.28 4.56 -6.14
CA THR A 131 15.93 5.13 -7.44
C THR A 131 14.42 5.10 -7.64
N VAL A 132 13.96 5.97 -8.53
CA VAL A 132 12.55 5.99 -8.97
C VAL A 132 12.51 5.88 -10.48
N ALA A 133 11.54 5.12 -11.00
CA ALA A 133 11.25 5.04 -12.42
C ALA A 133 9.93 5.74 -12.72
N SER A 134 9.85 6.39 -13.88
CA SER A 134 8.65 7.11 -14.32
C SER A 134 8.34 6.87 -15.79
N GLY A 135 7.07 6.66 -16.10
CA GLY A 135 6.55 6.56 -17.46
C GLY A 135 5.75 7.81 -17.83
N SER A 136 5.94 8.31 -19.05
CA SER A 136 5.34 9.56 -19.53
C SER A 136 4.65 9.40 -20.89
N GLY A 137 3.78 10.36 -21.21
CA GLY A 137 3.22 10.58 -22.54
C GLY A 137 4.27 10.87 -23.62
N ASP A 138 5.51 11.21 -23.25
CA ASP A 138 6.62 11.45 -24.19
C ASP A 138 7.23 10.17 -24.78
N ALA A 139 6.59 9.02 -24.55
CA ALA A 139 7.03 7.68 -24.96
C ALA A 139 8.37 7.23 -24.36
N THR A 140 8.82 7.86 -23.26
CA THR A 140 10.05 7.47 -22.56
C THR A 140 9.77 6.99 -21.14
N VAL A 141 10.64 6.11 -20.66
CA VAL A 141 10.78 5.84 -19.23
C VAL A 141 12.02 6.58 -18.74
N ARG A 142 11.95 7.21 -17.58
CA ARG A 142 13.12 7.81 -16.94
C ARG A 142 13.41 7.11 -15.63
N VAL A 143 14.70 6.94 -15.37
CA VAL A 143 15.20 6.49 -14.07
C VAL A 143 15.89 7.66 -13.43
N TRP A 144 15.62 7.89 -12.16
CA TRP A 144 16.13 9.02 -11.43
C TRP A 144 16.90 8.57 -10.21
N ASP A 145 18.00 9.28 -9.95
CA ASP A 145 18.77 9.13 -8.73
C ASP A 145 18.18 10.06 -7.66
N LEU A 146 17.79 9.48 -6.53
CA LEU A 146 17.13 10.21 -5.46
C LEU A 146 18.10 10.98 -4.57
N ASP A 147 19.38 10.61 -4.54
CA ASP A 147 20.37 11.29 -3.69
C ASP A 147 20.79 12.62 -4.30
N THR A 148 20.95 12.64 -5.63
CA THR A 148 21.26 13.86 -6.39
C THR A 148 20.01 14.56 -6.94
N ALA A 149 18.86 13.90 -6.93
CA ALA A 149 17.62 14.34 -7.58
C ALA A 149 17.80 14.66 -9.08
N THR A 150 18.67 13.90 -9.77
CA THR A 150 18.99 14.09 -11.19
C THR A 150 18.49 12.92 -12.05
N PRO A 151 18.24 13.14 -13.35
CA PRO A 151 17.92 12.05 -14.27
C PRO A 151 19.15 11.14 -14.43
N LYS A 152 19.06 9.92 -13.90
CA LYS A 152 20.09 8.89 -14.04
C LYS A 152 20.11 8.34 -15.47
N ALA A 153 18.93 8.15 -16.05
CA ALA A 153 18.81 7.70 -17.42
C ALA A 153 17.48 8.00 -18.11
N THR A 154 17.51 8.00 -19.45
CA THR A 154 16.33 8.02 -20.32
C THR A 154 16.30 6.76 -21.18
N LEU A 155 15.22 6.01 -21.03
CA LEU A 155 14.96 4.73 -21.68
C LEU A 155 14.03 4.97 -22.87
N LYS A 156 14.52 4.67 -24.08
CA LYS A 156 13.81 4.93 -25.34
C LYS A 156 13.62 3.62 -26.10
N ALA A 157 12.36 3.20 -26.22
CA ALA A 157 11.96 2.04 -27.03
C ALA A 157 10.49 2.12 -27.45
N HIS A 158 9.64 2.69 -26.59
CA HIS A 158 8.23 2.89 -26.92
C HIS A 158 8.03 3.95 -28.00
N THR A 159 6.98 3.77 -28.80
CA THR A 159 6.58 4.72 -29.85
C THR A 159 5.34 5.52 -29.47
N ASN A 160 4.75 5.24 -28.31
CA ASN A 160 3.56 5.91 -27.77
C ASN A 160 3.65 5.97 -26.23
N TRP A 161 2.64 6.55 -25.58
CA TRP A 161 2.60 6.82 -24.14
C TRP A 161 2.96 5.60 -23.30
N VAL A 162 3.81 5.79 -22.28
CA VAL A 162 4.13 4.74 -21.31
C VAL A 162 3.11 4.78 -20.18
N LEU A 163 2.19 3.82 -20.15
CA LEU A 163 1.06 3.81 -19.23
C LEU A 163 1.45 3.28 -17.85
N CYS A 164 2.33 2.30 -17.78
CA CYS A 164 2.72 1.66 -16.53
C CYS A 164 4.20 1.29 -16.50
N VAL A 165 4.79 1.35 -15.31
CA VAL A 165 6.15 0.95 -15.01
C VAL A 165 6.14 0.10 -13.74
N ALA A 166 6.88 -1.01 -13.73
CA ALA A 166 6.97 -1.90 -12.58
C ALA A 166 8.41 -2.40 -12.40
N TRP A 167 8.91 -2.28 -11.17
CA TRP A 167 10.20 -2.86 -10.78
C TRP A 167 10.06 -4.34 -10.46
N SER A 168 11.04 -5.14 -10.84
CA SER A 168 11.15 -6.51 -10.35
C SER A 168 11.41 -6.49 -8.83
N PRO A 169 10.92 -7.47 -8.06
CA PRO A 169 11.06 -7.46 -6.60
C PRO A 169 12.51 -7.49 -6.10
N ASP A 170 13.44 -7.99 -6.93
CA ASP A 170 14.88 -7.98 -6.65
C ASP A 170 15.55 -6.61 -6.94
N GLY A 171 14.85 -5.68 -7.59
CA GLY A 171 15.34 -4.35 -7.96
C GLY A 171 16.25 -4.31 -9.19
N ASN A 172 16.46 -5.44 -9.89
CA ASN A 172 17.42 -5.53 -10.98
C ASN A 172 16.85 -5.19 -12.36
N THR A 173 15.54 -5.33 -12.55
CA THR A 173 14.87 -5.14 -13.85
C THR A 173 13.72 -4.17 -13.72
N ILE A 174 13.56 -3.30 -14.71
CA ILE A 174 12.38 -2.45 -14.86
C ILE A 174 11.59 -3.00 -16.05
N ALA A 175 10.28 -3.16 -15.88
CA ALA A 175 9.35 -3.42 -16.96
C ALA A 175 8.51 -2.17 -17.24
N SER A 176 8.25 -1.88 -18.51
CA SER A 176 7.36 -0.80 -18.93
C SER A 176 6.36 -1.27 -19.97
N GLY A 177 5.11 -0.83 -19.83
CA GLY A 177 4.01 -1.14 -20.73
C GLY A 177 3.52 0.12 -21.44
N GLY A 178 3.47 0.08 -22.76
CA GLY A 178 3.10 1.22 -23.59
C GLY A 178 1.73 1.11 -24.23
N MET A 179 1.21 2.27 -24.65
CA MET A 179 0.04 2.40 -25.52
C MET A 179 0.29 1.82 -26.92
N ASP A 180 1.55 1.56 -27.27
CA ASP A 180 2.00 0.87 -28.48
C ASP A 180 1.84 -0.66 -28.43
N GLY A 181 1.34 -1.21 -27.31
CA GLY A 181 1.16 -2.66 -27.12
C GLY A 181 2.46 -3.41 -26.83
N LEU A 182 3.56 -2.70 -26.59
CA LEU A 182 4.85 -3.31 -26.27
C LEU A 182 5.06 -3.42 -24.76
N VAL A 183 5.77 -4.46 -24.34
CA VAL A 183 6.39 -4.54 -23.00
C VAL A 183 7.90 -4.47 -23.18
N CYS A 184 8.55 -3.48 -22.57
CA CYS A 184 10.01 -3.32 -22.63
C CYS A 184 10.64 -3.66 -21.28
N LEU A 185 11.76 -4.39 -21.32
CA LEU A 185 12.56 -4.73 -20.14
C LEU A 185 13.86 -3.92 -20.14
N TRP A 186 14.30 -3.46 -18.97
CA TRP A 186 15.48 -2.62 -18.80
C TRP A 186 16.33 -3.09 -17.61
N ASP A 187 17.66 -3.10 -17.75
CA ASP A 187 18.58 -3.48 -16.67
C ASP A 187 18.83 -2.32 -15.73
N ALA A 188 18.17 -2.32 -14.55
CA ALA A 188 18.26 -1.26 -13.56
C ALA A 188 19.70 -0.96 -13.07
N ARG A 189 20.57 -1.98 -13.08
CA ARG A 189 21.95 -1.87 -12.58
C ARG A 189 22.86 -1.11 -13.53
N SER A 190 22.63 -1.31 -14.83
CA SER A 190 23.45 -0.74 -15.89
C SER A 190 22.89 0.57 -16.45
N VAL A 191 21.67 0.97 -16.06
CA VAL A 191 21.07 2.19 -16.63
C VAL A 191 21.88 3.43 -16.28
N LYS A 192 22.54 4.00 -17.28
CA LYS A 192 23.21 5.30 -17.24
C LYS A 192 23.05 6.01 -18.59
N GLY A 193 22.82 7.32 -18.56
CA GLY A 193 22.84 8.17 -19.76
C GLY A 193 21.50 8.33 -20.49
N THR A 194 21.53 9.03 -21.63
CA THR A 194 20.33 9.62 -22.27
C THR A 194 19.59 8.73 -23.26
N ALA A 195 20.10 7.53 -23.57
CA ALA A 195 19.47 6.60 -24.50
C ALA A 195 19.90 5.15 -24.24
N THR A 196 19.49 4.58 -23.11
CA THR A 196 19.78 3.18 -22.80
C THR A 196 18.89 2.27 -23.64
N LYS A 197 19.48 1.25 -24.28
CA LYS A 197 18.74 0.25 -25.05
C LYS A 197 17.99 -0.71 -24.10
N PRO A 198 16.80 -1.20 -24.47
CA PRO A 198 16.11 -2.21 -23.69
C PRO A 198 16.87 -3.55 -23.71
N LEU A 199 16.79 -4.29 -22.61
CA LEU A 199 17.22 -5.70 -22.54
C LEU A 199 16.42 -6.56 -23.52
N ALA A 200 15.12 -6.30 -23.60
CA ALA A 200 14.20 -6.97 -24.51
C ALA A 200 12.98 -6.08 -24.80
N VAL A 201 12.42 -6.24 -26.00
CA VAL A 201 11.12 -5.71 -26.39
C VAL A 201 10.22 -6.90 -26.66
N LEU A 202 9.28 -7.16 -25.76
CA LEU A 202 8.36 -8.28 -25.82
C LEU A 202 7.14 -7.88 -26.67
N LYS A 203 6.98 -8.57 -27.80
CA LYS A 203 5.91 -8.33 -28.77
C LYS A 203 4.87 -9.44 -28.65
N GLY A 204 3.60 -9.08 -28.58
CA GLY A 204 2.52 -10.07 -28.60
C GLY A 204 1.14 -9.51 -28.31
N HIS A 205 1.02 -8.45 -27.53
CA HIS A 205 -0.26 -7.75 -27.35
C HIS A 205 -0.67 -7.03 -28.64
N ARG A 206 -1.99 -6.98 -28.88
CA ARG A 206 -2.57 -6.34 -30.07
C ARG A 206 -3.02 -4.90 -29.82
N ASP A 207 -3.06 -4.49 -28.55
CA ASP A 207 -3.47 -3.18 -28.09
C ASP A 207 -2.66 -2.80 -26.84
N ALA A 208 -2.84 -1.59 -26.35
CA ALA A 208 -2.14 -0.96 -25.24
C ALA A 208 -2.02 -1.86 -24.00
N VAL A 209 -0.81 -1.90 -23.42
CA VAL A 209 -0.53 -2.58 -22.17
C VAL A 209 -0.94 -1.67 -21.01
N THR A 210 -1.93 -2.10 -20.24
CA THR A 210 -2.55 -1.29 -19.18
C THR A 210 -1.92 -1.49 -17.81
N CYS A 211 -1.38 -2.67 -17.54
CA CYS A 211 -0.87 -3.04 -16.23
C CYS A 211 0.19 -4.14 -16.30
N LEU A 212 1.07 -4.16 -15.30
CA LEU A 212 2.17 -5.11 -15.15
C LEU A 212 2.20 -5.66 -13.73
N ALA A 213 2.51 -6.95 -13.57
CA ALA A 213 2.76 -7.57 -12.27
C ALA A 213 3.87 -8.62 -12.37
N TRP A 214 4.91 -8.46 -11.56
CA TRP A 214 6.01 -9.42 -11.47
C TRP A 214 5.62 -10.62 -10.61
N GLU A 215 6.19 -11.77 -10.93
CA GLU A 215 6.13 -12.92 -10.04
C GLU A 215 6.87 -12.62 -8.72
N PRO A 216 6.29 -12.96 -7.56
CA PRO A 216 6.93 -12.77 -6.27
C PRO A 216 8.25 -13.54 -6.13
N MET A 217 9.24 -12.89 -5.52
CA MET A 217 10.58 -13.47 -5.34
C MET A 217 10.60 -14.72 -4.46
N HIS A 218 9.69 -14.85 -3.50
CA HIS A 218 9.62 -16.04 -2.65
C HIS A 218 9.10 -17.27 -3.40
N ALA A 219 8.36 -17.08 -4.49
CA ALA A 219 7.91 -18.17 -5.35
C ALA A 219 8.98 -18.52 -6.40
N ASN A 220 9.66 -17.50 -6.95
CA ASN A 220 10.72 -17.66 -7.93
C ASN A 220 11.90 -16.73 -7.64
N ALA A 221 12.98 -17.30 -7.12
CA ALA A 221 14.19 -16.56 -6.77
C ALA A 221 14.84 -15.82 -7.96
N ALA A 222 14.57 -16.28 -9.19
CA ALA A 222 15.10 -15.65 -10.39
C ALA A 222 14.32 -14.42 -10.84
N CYS A 223 13.16 -14.12 -10.24
CA CYS A 223 12.24 -13.05 -10.65
C CYS A 223 12.04 -13.01 -12.17
N SER A 224 11.96 -14.18 -12.81
CA SER A 224 12.05 -14.28 -14.26
C SER A 224 10.70 -14.19 -14.96
N ARG A 225 9.58 -14.23 -14.25
CA ARG A 225 8.25 -14.16 -14.86
C ARG A 225 7.57 -12.82 -14.63
N LEU A 226 6.91 -12.34 -15.67
CA LEU A 226 6.17 -11.08 -15.68
C LEU A 226 4.80 -11.32 -16.30
N ALA A 227 3.74 -10.83 -15.66
CA ALA A 227 2.40 -10.75 -16.23
C ALA A 227 2.18 -9.35 -16.81
N SER A 228 1.67 -9.26 -18.04
CA SER A 228 1.18 -8.00 -18.62
C SER A 228 -0.27 -8.13 -19.05
N GLY A 229 -1.11 -7.19 -18.63
CA GLY A 229 -2.50 -7.06 -19.07
C GLY A 229 -2.64 -6.00 -20.14
N SER A 230 -3.53 -6.24 -21.11
CA SER A 230 -3.74 -5.33 -22.25
C SER A 230 -5.23 -5.05 -22.50
N ARG A 231 -5.48 -3.95 -23.22
CA ARG A 231 -6.78 -3.62 -23.78
C ARG A 231 -7.30 -4.65 -24.78
N ASP A 232 -6.43 -5.51 -25.31
CA ASP A 232 -6.82 -6.63 -26.17
C ASP A 232 -7.60 -7.75 -25.44
N GLY A 233 -7.81 -7.62 -24.13
CA GLY A 233 -8.58 -8.56 -23.31
C GLY A 233 -7.75 -9.78 -22.85
N THR A 234 -6.45 -9.79 -23.12
CA THR A 234 -5.56 -10.87 -22.72
C THR A 234 -4.56 -10.43 -21.66
N VAL A 235 -4.13 -11.39 -20.84
CA VAL A 235 -2.94 -11.27 -20.00
C VAL A 235 -1.89 -12.23 -20.52
N ARG A 236 -0.66 -11.76 -20.74
CA ARG A 236 0.46 -12.60 -21.18
C ARG A 236 1.43 -12.81 -20.04
N ILE A 237 1.85 -14.04 -19.85
CA ILE A 237 2.92 -14.40 -18.93
C ILE A 237 4.20 -14.57 -19.76
N TRP A 238 5.21 -13.79 -19.41
CA TRP A 238 6.49 -13.76 -20.10
C TRP A 238 7.56 -14.37 -19.23
N ASP A 239 8.42 -15.19 -19.83
CA ASP A 239 9.73 -15.45 -19.26
C ASP A 239 10.71 -14.40 -19.78
N THR A 240 11.15 -13.54 -18.86
CA THR A 240 12.06 -12.43 -19.12
C THR A 240 13.47 -12.88 -19.49
N LYS A 241 13.89 -14.10 -19.13
CA LYS A 241 15.22 -14.64 -19.47
C LYS A 241 15.22 -15.16 -20.91
N SER A 242 14.27 -16.03 -21.25
CA SER A 242 14.13 -16.55 -22.61
C SER A 242 13.52 -15.54 -23.59
N ARG A 243 12.86 -14.50 -23.08
CA ARG A 243 12.16 -13.45 -23.86
C ARG A 243 11.00 -14.01 -24.67
N THR A 244 10.34 -15.03 -24.12
CA THR A 244 9.22 -15.73 -24.76
C THR A 244 7.94 -15.55 -23.96
N THR A 245 6.79 -15.67 -24.63
CA THR A 245 5.50 -15.84 -23.93
C THR A 245 5.38 -17.29 -23.49
N GLU A 246 5.24 -17.53 -22.18
CA GLU A 246 5.02 -18.86 -21.62
C GLU A 246 3.59 -19.32 -21.92
N PHE A 247 2.60 -18.48 -21.59
CA PHE A 247 1.21 -18.68 -21.95
C PHE A 247 0.42 -17.36 -21.94
N ALA A 248 -0.78 -17.38 -22.52
CA ALA A 248 -1.71 -16.25 -22.57
C ALA A 248 -3.07 -16.63 -21.93
N LEU A 249 -3.55 -15.77 -21.04
CA LEU A 249 -4.82 -15.86 -20.35
C LEU A 249 -5.86 -15.06 -21.15
N ALA A 250 -6.70 -15.75 -21.92
CA ALA A 250 -7.62 -15.14 -22.89
C ALA A 250 -9.07 -15.59 -22.68
N GLN A 251 -9.66 -15.25 -21.53
CA GLN A 251 -11.10 -15.46 -21.29
C GLN A 251 -11.89 -14.18 -20.98
N HIS A 252 -11.21 -13.06 -20.72
CA HIS A 252 -11.93 -11.80 -20.58
C HIS A 252 -12.47 -11.36 -21.94
N THR A 253 -13.67 -10.80 -21.94
CA THR A 253 -14.35 -10.38 -23.17
C THR A 253 -14.06 -8.91 -23.53
N LYS A 254 -13.47 -8.16 -22.60
CA LYS A 254 -13.11 -6.76 -22.76
C LYS A 254 -11.73 -6.49 -22.16
N ALA A 255 -11.23 -5.28 -22.39
CA ALA A 255 -9.96 -4.77 -21.92
C ALA A 255 -9.65 -5.09 -20.46
N ILE A 256 -8.43 -5.60 -20.22
CA ILE A 256 -7.87 -5.78 -18.88
C ILE A 256 -7.51 -4.40 -18.31
N THR A 257 -7.93 -4.13 -17.09
CA THR A 257 -7.68 -2.86 -16.39
C THR A 257 -6.58 -2.98 -15.36
N CYS A 258 -6.51 -4.12 -14.67
CA CYS A 258 -5.51 -4.38 -13.65
C CYS A 258 -5.14 -5.87 -13.59
N VAL A 259 -3.87 -6.16 -13.35
CA VAL A 259 -3.33 -7.50 -13.06
C VAL A 259 -2.53 -7.43 -11.76
N LYS A 260 -2.67 -8.44 -10.91
CA LYS A 260 -1.85 -8.63 -9.70
C LYS A 260 -1.42 -10.09 -9.62
N TRP A 261 -0.17 -10.32 -9.22
CA TRP A 261 0.38 -11.65 -9.00
C TRP A 261 0.49 -11.86 -7.49
N GLY A 262 -0.28 -12.80 -6.94
CA GLY A 262 -0.31 -13.10 -5.50
C GLY A 262 0.82 -14.02 -5.05
N GLY A 263 1.06 -14.03 -3.75
CA GLY A 263 2.04 -14.90 -3.11
C GLY A 263 1.59 -16.34 -2.94
N GLU A 264 0.30 -16.64 -3.10
CA GLU A 264 -0.29 -17.99 -3.06
C GLU A 264 -0.22 -18.74 -4.41
N GLY A 265 0.52 -18.22 -5.40
CA GLY A 265 0.61 -18.83 -6.73
C GLY A 265 -0.63 -18.61 -7.60
N LEU A 266 -1.36 -17.53 -7.32
CA LEU A 266 -2.53 -17.10 -8.09
C LEU A 266 -2.28 -15.77 -8.79
N ILE A 267 -2.83 -15.61 -9.98
CA ILE A 267 -2.87 -14.35 -10.72
C ILE A 267 -4.30 -13.84 -10.71
N TYR A 268 -4.49 -12.56 -10.45
CA TYR A 268 -5.78 -11.88 -10.38
C TYR A 268 -5.88 -10.87 -11.53
N THR A 269 -6.94 -10.94 -12.30
CA THR A 269 -7.18 -10.04 -13.44
C THR A 269 -8.54 -9.37 -13.32
N ALA A 270 -8.58 -8.05 -13.48
CA ALA A 270 -9.80 -7.27 -13.58
C ALA A 270 -9.99 -6.77 -15.01
N SER A 271 -11.25 -6.67 -15.42
CA SER A 271 -11.61 -6.24 -16.76
C SER A 271 -12.83 -5.32 -16.76
N ARG A 272 -12.98 -4.60 -17.87
CA ARG A 272 -14.18 -3.86 -18.22
C ARG A 272 -15.38 -4.75 -18.54
N ASP A 273 -15.22 -6.07 -18.56
CA ASP A 273 -16.34 -7.02 -18.63
C ASP A 273 -17.04 -7.25 -17.29
N CYS A 274 -16.77 -6.40 -16.29
CA CYS A 274 -17.36 -6.42 -14.96
C CYS A 274 -16.99 -7.67 -14.14
N SER A 275 -16.01 -8.47 -14.60
CA SER A 275 -15.57 -9.67 -13.92
C SER A 275 -14.12 -9.54 -13.42
N ILE A 276 -13.84 -10.31 -12.37
CA ILE A 276 -12.48 -10.57 -11.92
C ILE A 276 -12.23 -12.06 -12.07
N LYS A 277 -11.10 -12.43 -12.65
CA LYS A 277 -10.72 -13.84 -12.82
C LYS A 277 -9.47 -14.14 -12.02
N THR A 278 -9.46 -15.33 -11.42
CA THR A 278 -8.29 -15.90 -10.76
C THR A 278 -7.74 -17.04 -11.58
N TRP A 279 -6.43 -17.08 -11.71
CA TRP A 279 -5.71 -18.01 -12.56
C TRP A 279 -4.60 -18.67 -11.76
N SER A 280 -4.32 -19.93 -12.05
CA SER A 280 -3.14 -20.62 -11.53
C SER A 280 -1.90 -20.06 -12.22
N ALA A 281 -0.90 -19.64 -11.44
CA ALA A 281 0.34 -19.09 -11.96
C ALA A 281 1.25 -20.14 -12.63
N ASN A 282 1.00 -21.43 -12.38
CA ASN A 282 1.86 -22.51 -12.88
C ASN A 282 1.46 -22.98 -14.28
N ASP A 283 0.16 -23.06 -14.56
CA ASP A 283 -0.37 -23.63 -15.80
C ASP A 283 -1.37 -22.71 -16.53
N GLY A 284 -1.62 -21.51 -15.99
CA GLY A 284 -2.52 -20.52 -16.59
C GLY A 284 -3.99 -20.93 -16.59
N LYS A 285 -4.37 -21.99 -15.88
CA LYS A 285 -5.78 -22.42 -15.82
C LYS A 285 -6.62 -21.44 -14.99
N LEU A 286 -7.84 -21.20 -15.45
CA LEU A 286 -8.83 -20.45 -14.68
C LEU A 286 -9.20 -21.24 -13.42
N VAL A 287 -9.03 -20.62 -12.26
CA VAL A 287 -9.43 -21.19 -10.97
C VAL A 287 -10.83 -20.73 -10.60
N ARG A 288 -11.11 -19.42 -10.63
CA ARG A 288 -12.43 -18.85 -10.31
C ARG A 288 -12.74 -17.64 -11.19
N THR A 289 -14.03 -17.40 -11.40
CA THR A 289 -14.54 -16.10 -11.87
C THR A 289 -15.35 -15.49 -10.74
N LEU A 290 -14.91 -14.32 -10.27
CA LEU A 290 -15.55 -13.51 -9.24
C LEU A 290 -16.45 -12.50 -9.96
N ALA A 291 -17.75 -12.73 -9.87
CA ALA A 291 -18.78 -11.85 -10.41
C ALA A 291 -19.47 -11.14 -9.25
N GLY A 292 -19.67 -9.82 -9.37
CA GLY A 292 -20.33 -9.01 -8.35
C GLY A 292 -20.44 -7.54 -8.71
N HIS A 293 -19.50 -7.02 -9.49
CA HIS A 293 -19.54 -5.65 -10.01
C HIS A 293 -20.59 -5.49 -11.10
N GLY A 294 -21.34 -4.37 -11.05
CA GLY A 294 -22.34 -4.03 -12.06
C GLY A 294 -21.77 -3.22 -13.24
N HIS A 295 -20.57 -2.66 -13.07
CA HIS A 295 -19.87 -1.88 -14.08
C HIS A 295 -18.39 -2.31 -14.18
N TRP A 296 -17.64 -1.60 -15.02
CA TRP A 296 -16.22 -1.86 -15.28
C TRP A 296 -15.41 -1.84 -13.98
N VAL A 297 -14.62 -2.89 -13.78
CA VAL A 297 -13.66 -2.94 -12.68
C VAL A 297 -12.43 -2.16 -13.12
N ASN A 298 -12.08 -1.09 -12.41
CA ASN A 298 -10.97 -0.21 -12.80
C ASN A 298 -9.67 -0.56 -12.10
N THR A 299 -9.76 -0.94 -10.82
CA THR A 299 -8.60 -1.07 -9.94
C THR A 299 -8.75 -2.28 -9.04
N MET A 300 -7.62 -2.88 -8.70
CA MET A 300 -7.53 -3.96 -7.72
C MET A 300 -6.26 -3.81 -6.87
N ALA A 301 -6.32 -4.26 -5.62
CA ALA A 301 -5.16 -4.36 -4.75
C ALA A 301 -5.21 -5.65 -3.91
N LEU A 302 -4.03 -6.16 -3.56
CA LEU A 302 -3.86 -7.34 -2.70
C LEU A 302 -3.39 -6.93 -1.31
N SER A 303 -3.81 -7.66 -0.28
CA SER A 303 -3.37 -7.43 1.10
C SER A 303 -1.87 -7.61 1.31
N SER A 304 -1.23 -8.42 0.46
CA SER A 304 0.20 -8.75 0.49
C SER A 304 1.05 -7.89 -0.45
N GLU A 305 0.43 -6.98 -1.22
CA GLU A 305 1.06 -6.31 -2.36
C GLU A 305 2.40 -5.64 -2.04
N THR A 306 2.49 -4.95 -0.89
CA THR A 306 3.71 -4.27 -0.45
C THR A 306 4.85 -5.26 -0.18
N LEU A 307 4.56 -6.43 0.39
CA LEU A 307 5.54 -7.49 0.64
C LEU A 307 6.03 -8.08 -0.68
N LEU A 308 5.11 -8.37 -1.60
CA LEU A 308 5.44 -8.95 -2.92
C LEU A 308 6.25 -7.97 -3.77
N ARG A 309 5.90 -6.68 -3.72
CA ARG A 309 6.58 -5.58 -4.39
C ARG A 309 8.03 -5.41 -3.90
N THR A 310 8.25 -5.55 -2.60
CA THR A 310 9.55 -5.25 -1.98
C THR A 310 10.43 -6.48 -1.76
N GLY A 311 9.90 -7.69 -1.96
CA GLY A 311 10.67 -8.93 -1.91
C GLY A 311 11.50 -9.06 -0.63
N PRO A 312 12.83 -8.98 -0.68
CA PRO A 312 13.71 -9.03 0.51
C PRO A 312 13.93 -7.67 1.20
N TYR A 313 13.57 -6.56 0.56
CA TYR A 313 13.87 -5.21 1.02
C TYR A 313 12.83 -4.67 2.02
N ASP A 314 13.28 -4.31 3.19
CA ASP A 314 12.50 -3.62 4.23
C ASP A 314 13.14 -2.27 4.59
N HIS A 315 12.59 -1.63 5.62
CA HIS A 315 13.08 -0.35 6.13
C HIS A 315 14.55 -0.35 6.62
N VAL A 316 15.11 -1.51 7.00
CA VAL A 316 16.50 -1.62 7.49
C VAL A 316 17.46 -2.03 6.35
N SER A 317 16.97 -2.85 5.43
CA SER A 317 17.72 -3.35 4.27
C SER A 317 17.57 -2.48 3.03
N ALA A 318 17.04 -1.26 3.17
CA ALA A 318 17.04 -0.26 2.12
C ALA A 318 18.46 -0.07 1.56
N GLY A 319 18.62 -0.23 0.25
CA GLY A 319 19.90 -0.17 -0.43
C GLY A 319 20.87 -1.34 -0.19
N LYS A 320 20.49 -2.39 0.56
CA LYS A 320 21.30 -3.61 0.71
C LYS A 320 21.41 -4.32 -0.63
N LYS A 321 22.63 -4.61 -1.09
CA LYS A 321 22.81 -5.41 -2.30
C LYS A 321 22.86 -6.89 -1.93
N TRP A 322 21.93 -7.65 -2.48
CA TRP A 322 21.93 -9.11 -2.35
C TRP A 322 22.83 -9.71 -3.42
N SER A 323 23.93 -10.35 -3.01
CA SER A 323 24.83 -11.05 -3.92
C SER A 323 24.31 -12.43 -4.31
N ASN A 324 23.53 -13.07 -3.44
CA ASN A 324 22.93 -14.37 -3.68
C ASN A 324 21.40 -14.26 -3.81
N ALA A 325 20.88 -14.63 -4.99
CA ALA A 325 19.44 -14.59 -5.26
C ALA A 325 18.65 -15.58 -4.39
N THR A 326 19.25 -16.70 -3.98
CA THR A 326 18.56 -17.69 -3.12
C THR A 326 18.38 -17.17 -1.71
N GLU A 327 19.42 -16.54 -1.14
CA GLU A 327 19.36 -15.90 0.19
C GLU A 327 18.30 -14.80 0.20
N ALA A 328 18.29 -13.94 -0.82
CA ALA A 328 17.27 -12.91 -0.96
C ALA A 328 15.85 -13.51 -1.07
N ALA A 329 15.68 -14.61 -1.81
CA ALA A 329 14.38 -15.28 -1.90
C ALA A 329 13.95 -15.94 -0.60
N GLU A 330 14.87 -16.46 0.21
CA GLU A 330 14.60 -16.97 1.55
C GLU A 330 14.15 -15.87 2.50
N VAL A 331 14.83 -14.71 2.49
CA VAL A 331 14.40 -13.54 3.27
C VAL A 331 13.04 -13.04 2.81
N ALA A 332 12.80 -12.96 1.50
CA ALA A 332 11.49 -12.59 0.96
C ALA A 332 10.38 -13.57 1.41
N ARG A 333 10.69 -14.88 1.46
CA ARG A 333 9.77 -15.91 1.93
C ARG A 333 9.43 -15.76 3.40
N GLU A 334 10.43 -15.49 4.23
CA GLU A 334 10.22 -15.30 5.66
C GLU A 334 9.42 -14.02 5.95
N ARG A 335 9.70 -12.94 5.22
CA ARG A 335 8.91 -11.70 5.28
C ARG A 335 7.46 -11.91 4.85
N TYR A 336 7.22 -12.68 3.78
CA TYR A 336 5.88 -13.03 3.37
C TYR A 336 5.17 -13.86 4.44
N ARG A 337 5.82 -14.89 4.99
CA ARG A 337 5.26 -15.78 6.03
C ARG A 337 4.91 -15.06 7.33
N THR A 338 5.72 -14.08 7.73
CA THR A 338 5.54 -13.34 8.99
C THR A 338 4.59 -12.15 8.83
N GLY A 339 4.70 -11.42 7.71
CA GLY A 339 3.90 -10.23 7.41
C GLY A 339 2.52 -10.52 6.85
N HIS A 340 2.30 -11.70 6.26
CA HIS A 340 1.00 -12.14 5.77
C HIS A 340 0.49 -13.34 6.58
N LYS A 341 -0.55 -13.11 7.38
CA LYS A 341 -1.25 -14.17 8.14
C LYS A 341 -2.62 -14.45 7.49
N GLY A 342 -2.88 -15.73 7.24
CA GLY A 342 -4.13 -16.21 6.66
C GLY A 342 -4.12 -16.18 5.13
N ALA A 343 -5.32 -16.12 4.55
CA ALA A 343 -5.52 -16.08 3.11
C ALA A 343 -5.34 -14.67 2.53
N GLU A 344 -4.78 -14.59 1.32
CA GLU A 344 -4.67 -13.34 0.56
C GLU A 344 -6.05 -12.74 0.29
N ARG A 345 -6.22 -11.48 0.71
CA ARG A 345 -7.43 -10.70 0.48
C ARG A 345 -7.24 -9.80 -0.73
N LEU A 346 -8.30 -9.67 -1.49
CA LEU A 346 -8.36 -8.84 -2.69
C LEU A 346 -9.44 -7.80 -2.50
N VAL A 347 -9.17 -6.55 -2.86
CA VAL A 347 -10.18 -5.51 -2.98
C VAL A 347 -10.24 -5.05 -4.42
N SER A 348 -11.44 -4.82 -4.92
CA SER A 348 -11.66 -4.31 -6.28
C SER A 348 -12.61 -3.13 -6.28
N GLY A 349 -12.28 -2.11 -7.06
CA GLY A 349 -13.08 -0.90 -7.23
C GLY A 349 -13.62 -0.77 -8.66
N SER A 350 -14.85 -0.28 -8.78
CA SER A 350 -15.58 -0.18 -10.04
C SER A 350 -16.11 1.23 -10.30
N ASP A 351 -16.48 1.46 -11.55
CA ASP A 351 -17.17 2.65 -12.04
C ASP A 351 -18.57 2.86 -11.42
N ASP A 352 -19.21 1.83 -10.88
CA ASP A 352 -20.49 1.93 -10.16
C ASP A 352 -20.36 2.43 -8.70
N PHE A 353 -19.18 2.97 -8.36
CA PHE A 353 -18.85 3.58 -7.07
C PHE A 353 -18.75 2.56 -5.93
N THR A 354 -18.82 1.27 -6.25
CA THR A 354 -18.74 0.20 -5.27
C THR A 354 -17.34 -0.41 -5.21
N LEU A 355 -17.00 -0.90 -4.02
CA LEU A 355 -15.89 -1.84 -3.87
C LEU A 355 -16.42 -3.17 -3.35
N PHE A 356 -15.69 -4.23 -3.66
CA PHE A 356 -15.90 -5.54 -3.04
C PHE A 356 -14.61 -6.03 -2.42
N LEU A 357 -14.74 -6.58 -1.21
CA LEU A 357 -13.70 -7.34 -0.54
C LEU A 357 -13.90 -8.82 -0.83
N TRP A 358 -12.82 -9.50 -1.19
CA TRP A 358 -12.81 -10.91 -1.57
C TRP A 358 -11.73 -11.65 -0.80
N THR A 359 -11.96 -12.93 -0.55
CA THR A 359 -10.94 -13.89 -0.12
C THR A 359 -10.89 -15.01 -1.14
N PRO A 360 -10.24 -14.80 -2.31
CA PRO A 360 -10.46 -15.65 -3.48
C PRO A 360 -9.98 -17.08 -3.30
N SER A 361 -9.03 -17.37 -2.40
CA SER A 361 -8.57 -18.73 -2.09
C SER A 361 -9.65 -19.53 -1.34
N ALA A 362 -10.45 -18.87 -0.50
CA ALA A 362 -11.51 -19.49 0.29
C ALA A 362 -12.85 -19.55 -0.45
N SER A 363 -13.29 -18.45 -1.10
CA SER A 363 -14.63 -18.36 -1.69
C SER A 363 -14.65 -17.57 -3.00
N LYS A 364 -15.65 -17.88 -3.85
CA LYS A 364 -15.98 -17.10 -5.04
C LYS A 364 -16.94 -15.92 -4.75
N GLN A 365 -17.58 -15.93 -3.59
CA GLN A 365 -18.47 -14.86 -3.16
C GLN A 365 -17.66 -13.74 -2.51
N ALA A 366 -18.10 -12.49 -2.69
CA ALA A 366 -17.51 -11.37 -1.98
C ALA A 366 -17.79 -11.49 -0.48
N THR A 367 -16.77 -11.23 0.33
CA THR A 367 -16.87 -11.15 1.79
C THR A 367 -17.78 -10.00 2.19
N THR A 368 -17.64 -8.84 1.54
CA THR A 368 -18.42 -7.64 1.84
C THR A 368 -18.50 -6.72 0.63
N ARG A 369 -19.68 -6.13 0.43
CA ARG A 369 -19.90 -5.03 -0.51
C ARG A 369 -19.71 -3.70 0.20
N MET A 370 -18.71 -2.94 -0.22
CA MET A 370 -18.29 -1.69 0.39
C MET A 370 -18.87 -0.54 -0.44
N THR A 371 -19.70 0.29 0.19
CA THR A 371 -20.43 1.38 -0.48
C THR A 371 -20.29 2.68 0.28
N GLY A 372 -20.44 3.81 -0.42
CA GLY A 372 -20.44 5.14 0.19
C GLY A 372 -19.70 6.19 -0.61
N HIS A 373 -18.94 5.82 -1.64
CA HIS A 373 -18.44 6.77 -2.63
C HIS A 373 -19.58 7.30 -3.49
N GLN A 374 -19.44 8.53 -3.97
CA GLN A 374 -20.45 9.23 -4.78
C GLN A 374 -20.00 9.38 -6.25
N ALA A 375 -18.82 8.88 -6.58
CA ALA A 375 -18.28 8.84 -7.94
C ALA A 375 -17.34 7.63 -8.07
N LEU A 376 -16.84 7.39 -9.28
CA LEU A 376 -16.02 6.23 -9.60
C LEU A 376 -14.79 6.15 -8.69
N VAL A 377 -14.41 4.90 -8.38
CA VAL A 377 -13.20 4.60 -7.60
C VAL A 377 -12.06 4.42 -8.60
N ASN A 378 -11.08 5.32 -8.55
CA ASN A 378 -9.97 5.33 -9.50
C ASN A 378 -8.79 4.47 -9.02
N HIS A 379 -8.53 4.47 -7.71
CA HIS A 379 -7.43 3.71 -7.14
C HIS A 379 -7.81 3.14 -5.77
N VAL A 380 -7.34 1.93 -5.50
CA VAL A 380 -7.48 1.26 -4.21
C VAL A 380 -6.15 0.66 -3.81
N THR A 381 -5.82 0.69 -2.52
CA THR A 381 -4.59 0.11 -1.99
C THR A 381 -4.83 -0.44 -0.59
N PHE A 382 -4.10 -1.49 -0.23
CA PHE A 382 -4.03 -1.99 1.14
C PHE A 382 -2.89 -1.30 1.91
N SER A 383 -3.03 -1.20 3.22
CA SER A 383 -1.87 -0.90 4.07
C SER A 383 -0.85 -2.03 4.01
N PRO A 384 0.45 -1.78 4.25
CA PRO A 384 1.50 -2.80 4.28
C PRO A 384 1.19 -4.14 4.97
N SER A 385 0.50 -4.15 6.12
CA SER A 385 0.05 -5.35 6.84
C SER A 385 -1.27 -5.94 6.33
N GLY A 386 -1.95 -5.23 5.43
CA GLY A 386 -3.29 -5.57 4.96
C GLY A 386 -4.40 -5.29 5.97
N ALA A 387 -4.12 -4.53 7.04
CA ALA A 387 -5.10 -4.22 8.09
C ALA A 387 -6.11 -3.13 7.71
N ARG A 388 -5.75 -2.22 6.80
CA ARG A 388 -6.62 -1.15 6.30
C ARG A 388 -6.64 -1.15 4.78
N ILE A 389 -7.73 -0.64 4.21
CA ILE A 389 -7.87 -0.36 2.78
C ILE A 389 -8.09 1.15 2.63
N ALA A 390 -7.45 1.76 1.64
CA ALA A 390 -7.75 3.12 1.21
C ALA A 390 -8.26 3.12 -0.23
N SER A 391 -9.35 3.85 -0.47
CA SER A 391 -9.94 4.03 -1.79
C SER A 391 -9.99 5.52 -2.16
N ALA A 392 -9.37 5.87 -3.29
CA ALA A 392 -9.39 7.19 -3.88
C ALA A 392 -10.48 7.27 -4.97
N SER A 393 -11.32 8.28 -4.89
CA SER A 393 -12.46 8.46 -5.79
C SER A 393 -12.50 9.85 -6.41
N PHE A 394 -13.22 9.95 -7.52
CA PHE A 394 -13.52 11.21 -8.19
C PHE A 394 -14.50 12.09 -7.40
N ASP A 395 -15.07 11.58 -6.30
CA ASP A 395 -15.88 12.34 -5.35
C ASP A 395 -15.05 13.26 -4.43
N LYS A 396 -13.75 13.40 -4.71
CA LYS A 396 -12.78 14.25 -4.01
C LYS A 396 -12.45 13.75 -2.60
N SER A 397 -12.91 12.55 -2.24
CA SER A 397 -12.67 11.95 -0.95
C SER A 397 -11.80 10.70 -1.07
N ILE A 398 -11.13 10.39 0.04
CA ILE A 398 -10.51 9.09 0.24
C ILE A 398 -11.25 8.43 1.39
N LYS A 399 -11.66 7.17 1.22
CA LYS A 399 -12.29 6.41 2.29
C LYS A 399 -11.34 5.33 2.79
N VAL A 400 -11.31 5.17 4.10
CA VAL A 400 -10.53 4.15 4.79
C VAL A 400 -11.48 3.12 5.37
N TRP A 401 -11.14 1.86 5.16
CA TRP A 401 -11.95 0.70 5.52
C TRP A 401 -11.10 -0.30 6.27
N ASP A 402 -11.75 -1.17 7.04
CA ASP A 402 -11.10 -2.30 7.67
C ASP A 402 -10.73 -3.34 6.61
N GLY A 403 -9.47 -3.78 6.60
CA GLY A 403 -8.93 -4.68 5.58
C GLY A 403 -9.36 -6.14 5.72
N PHE A 404 -10.00 -6.53 6.82
CA PHE A 404 -10.45 -7.90 7.07
C PHE A 404 -11.95 -8.06 6.84
N THR A 405 -12.73 -7.10 7.32
CA THR A 405 -14.20 -7.12 7.28
C THR A 405 -14.77 -6.27 6.15
N GLY A 406 -14.03 -5.27 5.65
CA GLY A 406 -14.55 -4.29 4.69
C GLY A 406 -15.45 -3.23 5.32
N LYS A 407 -15.56 -3.18 6.66
CA LYS A 407 -16.33 -2.14 7.37
C LYS A 407 -15.74 -0.76 7.10
N PHE A 408 -16.60 0.22 6.84
CA PHE A 408 -16.18 1.62 6.71
C PHE A 408 -15.64 2.14 8.05
N LEU A 409 -14.45 2.74 8.05
CA LEU A 409 -13.84 3.31 9.26
C LEU A 409 -14.02 4.83 9.30
N PHE A 410 -13.50 5.54 8.29
CA PHE A 410 -13.60 6.99 8.21
C PHE A 410 -13.30 7.51 6.80
N GLY A 411 -13.66 8.77 6.53
CA GLY A 411 -13.37 9.46 5.29
C GLY A 411 -12.38 10.60 5.52
N LEU A 412 -11.45 10.77 4.59
CA LEU A 412 -10.49 11.87 4.52
C LEU A 412 -10.99 12.86 3.47
N ARG A 413 -11.30 14.08 3.94
CA ARG A 413 -11.82 15.17 3.10
C ARG A 413 -10.88 16.36 3.18
N GLY A 414 -10.65 17.00 2.03
CA GLY A 414 -9.78 18.17 1.92
C GLY A 414 -9.32 18.47 0.50
N HIS A 415 -9.35 17.48 -0.41
CA HIS A 415 -9.14 17.74 -1.84
C HIS A 415 -10.34 18.48 -2.45
N VAL A 416 -10.06 19.34 -3.43
CA VAL A 416 -11.07 20.13 -4.16
C VAL A 416 -11.40 19.49 -5.52
N GLY A 417 -10.49 18.65 -6.02
CA GLY A 417 -10.60 17.89 -7.27
C GLY A 417 -10.63 16.38 -7.06
N ALA A 418 -10.88 15.65 -8.15
CA ALA A 418 -10.87 14.19 -8.16
C ALA A 418 -9.54 13.64 -7.62
N VAL A 419 -9.59 12.64 -6.74
CA VAL A 419 -8.38 11.99 -6.23
C VAL A 419 -8.00 10.85 -7.16
N TYR A 420 -6.82 10.92 -7.76
CA TYR A 420 -6.36 9.93 -8.73
C TYR A 420 -5.72 8.73 -8.05
N GLN A 421 -4.79 8.95 -7.13
CA GLN A 421 -4.04 7.87 -6.49
C GLN A 421 -3.80 8.15 -5.01
N CYS A 422 -3.68 7.08 -4.23
CA CYS A 422 -3.29 7.13 -2.83
C CYS A 422 -2.33 5.98 -2.49
N VAL A 423 -1.45 6.22 -1.51
CA VAL A 423 -0.42 5.28 -1.06
C VAL A 423 -0.22 5.40 0.44
N PHE A 424 -0.09 4.27 1.14
CA PHE A 424 0.26 4.25 2.57
C PHE A 424 1.75 4.45 2.77
N SER A 425 2.15 5.03 3.90
CA SER A 425 3.53 4.91 4.38
C SER A 425 3.84 3.46 4.78
N ALA A 426 5.12 3.09 4.75
CA ALA A 426 5.59 1.75 5.11
C ALA A 426 5.22 1.34 6.56
N ASP A 427 5.00 2.31 7.45
CA ASP A 427 4.58 2.09 8.84
C ASP A 427 3.06 2.21 9.08
N GLU A 428 2.28 2.43 8.02
CA GLU A 428 0.81 2.51 8.04
C GLU A 428 0.19 3.67 8.82
N ARG A 429 1.01 4.61 9.30
CA ARG A 429 0.52 5.74 10.10
C ARG A 429 0.07 6.90 9.23
N LEU A 430 0.60 6.99 8.02
CA LEU A 430 0.34 8.06 7.09
C LEU A 430 -0.21 7.52 5.78
N LEU A 431 -0.94 8.39 5.09
CA LEU A 431 -1.38 8.17 3.73
C LEU A 431 -1.06 9.41 2.91
N MET A 432 -0.53 9.24 1.71
CA MET A 432 -0.36 10.31 0.73
C MET A 432 -1.38 10.15 -0.40
N SER A 433 -1.93 11.25 -0.88
CA SER A 433 -2.84 11.27 -2.01
C SER A 433 -2.45 12.31 -3.04
N ALA A 434 -2.76 12.03 -4.30
CA ALA A 434 -2.57 12.90 -5.45
C ALA A 434 -3.92 13.16 -6.14
N SER A 435 -4.13 14.42 -6.56
CA SER A 435 -5.42 14.89 -7.03
C SER A 435 -5.30 15.76 -8.28
N LYS A 436 -6.44 15.90 -8.95
CA LYS A 436 -6.71 16.86 -10.01
C LYS A 436 -6.53 18.32 -9.55
N ASP A 437 -6.61 18.61 -8.26
CA ASP A 437 -6.43 19.96 -7.73
C ASP A 437 -4.97 20.44 -7.67
N SER A 438 -4.04 19.77 -8.37
CA SER A 438 -2.59 20.05 -8.41
C SER A 438 -1.85 19.89 -7.07
N THR A 439 -2.51 19.36 -6.03
CA THR A 439 -1.90 19.15 -4.71
C THR A 439 -1.67 17.68 -4.41
N CYS A 440 -0.62 17.42 -3.62
CA CYS A 440 -0.52 16.21 -2.83
C CYS A 440 -0.94 16.52 -1.39
N LYS A 441 -1.58 15.56 -0.71
CA LYS A 441 -1.95 15.72 0.71
C LYS A 441 -1.49 14.53 1.52
N VAL A 442 -0.98 14.81 2.71
CA VAL A 442 -0.55 13.79 3.69
C VAL A 442 -1.54 13.77 4.84
N TRP A 443 -2.07 12.60 5.13
CA TRP A 443 -3.09 12.36 6.13
C TRP A 443 -2.51 11.57 7.29
N ASP A 444 -2.89 11.94 8.52
CA ASP A 444 -2.56 11.16 9.71
C ASP A 444 -3.74 10.22 10.01
N LEU A 445 -3.50 8.91 9.89
CA LEU A 445 -4.55 7.90 9.98
C LEU A 445 -4.99 7.60 11.42
N ARG A 446 -4.25 8.08 12.41
CA ARG A 446 -4.60 7.99 13.82
C ARG A 446 -5.51 9.14 14.22
N THR A 447 -5.13 10.36 13.85
CA THR A 447 -5.96 11.56 14.14
C THR A 447 -7.11 11.76 13.15
N LYS A 448 -7.10 11.01 12.02
CA LYS A 448 -8.09 11.08 10.94
C LYS A 448 -8.18 12.47 10.29
N LYS A 449 -7.08 13.23 10.32
CA LYS A 449 -6.99 14.61 9.85
C LYS A 449 -5.89 14.81 8.82
N LEU A 450 -6.01 15.89 8.05
CA LEU A 450 -4.94 16.37 7.20
C LEU A 450 -3.74 16.77 8.08
N LYS A 451 -2.57 16.19 7.77
CA LYS A 451 -1.33 16.45 8.48
C LYS A 451 -0.49 17.53 7.80
N GLY A 452 -0.47 17.51 6.47
CA GLY A 452 0.27 18.46 5.68
C GLY A 452 -0.31 18.57 4.27
N ASP A 453 -0.38 19.80 3.77
CA ASP A 453 -0.68 20.09 2.38
C ASP A 453 0.64 20.26 1.62
N LEU A 454 0.75 19.64 0.46
CA LEU A 454 1.95 19.63 -0.37
C LEU A 454 1.64 20.29 -1.72
N PRO A 455 1.54 21.63 -1.76
CA PRO A 455 1.41 22.36 -3.00
C PRO A 455 2.74 22.38 -3.76
N GLY A 456 2.66 22.57 -5.07
CA GLY A 456 3.83 22.90 -5.88
C GLY A 456 3.79 22.42 -7.32
N HIS A 457 2.95 21.45 -7.66
CA HIS A 457 2.69 21.11 -9.06
C HIS A 457 1.86 22.21 -9.73
N ALA A 458 2.10 22.43 -11.01
CA ALA A 458 1.39 23.47 -11.77
C ALA A 458 0.09 22.96 -12.41
N ASP A 459 -0.11 21.64 -12.43
CA ASP A 459 -1.25 20.97 -13.07
C ASP A 459 -1.58 19.65 -12.32
N GLU A 460 -2.56 18.91 -12.80
CA GLU A 460 -3.08 17.65 -12.24
C GLU A 460 -1.97 16.66 -11.86
N VAL A 461 -2.07 16.04 -10.68
CA VAL A 461 -1.09 15.03 -10.21
C VAL A 461 -1.66 13.63 -10.41
N TYR A 462 -1.14 12.89 -11.39
CA TYR A 462 -1.67 11.57 -11.76
C TYR A 462 -1.12 10.44 -10.90
N ALA A 463 0.17 10.49 -10.60
CA ALA A 463 0.88 9.38 -9.97
C ALA A 463 1.49 9.79 -8.64
N VAL A 464 1.45 8.88 -7.67
CA VAL A 464 2.07 9.06 -6.37
C VAL A 464 2.60 7.75 -5.83
N ASP A 465 3.76 7.80 -5.21
CA ASP A 465 4.35 6.63 -4.58
C ASP A 465 5.17 7.03 -3.34
N TRP A 466 5.28 6.12 -2.39
CA TRP A 466 6.09 6.28 -1.18
C TRP A 466 7.23 5.26 -1.22
N ALA A 467 8.45 5.69 -0.93
CA ALA A 467 9.60 4.80 -0.86
C ALA A 467 9.38 3.71 0.21
N PRO A 468 9.77 2.45 -0.06
CA PRO A 468 9.68 1.37 0.92
C PRO A 468 10.37 1.64 2.27
N ASP A 469 11.44 2.44 2.27
CA ASP A 469 12.12 2.90 3.50
C ASP A 469 11.31 3.92 4.32
N GLY A 470 10.32 4.57 3.68
CA GLY A 470 9.50 5.62 4.26
C GLY A 470 10.12 7.01 4.25
N GLU A 471 11.37 7.20 3.85
CA GLU A 471 12.05 8.50 3.97
C GLU A 471 11.58 9.53 2.94
N ARG A 472 11.21 9.05 1.75
CA ARG A 472 10.93 9.88 0.57
C ARG A 472 9.61 9.48 -0.06
N ALA A 473 8.95 10.45 -0.68
CA ALA A 473 7.79 10.20 -1.52
C ALA A 473 7.94 10.94 -2.84
N CYS A 474 7.30 10.47 -3.90
CA CYS A 474 7.40 11.05 -5.23
C CYS A 474 6.03 11.21 -5.84
N SER A 475 5.83 12.30 -6.58
CA SER A 475 4.63 12.53 -7.37
C SER A 475 4.98 12.87 -8.82
N GLY A 476 4.14 12.42 -9.74
CA GLY A 476 4.21 12.74 -11.17
C GLY A 476 2.96 13.49 -11.62
N SER A 477 3.16 14.57 -12.37
CA SER A 477 2.10 15.47 -12.80
C SER A 477 2.04 15.64 -14.31
N LYS A 478 0.88 16.14 -14.76
CA LYS A 478 0.66 16.67 -16.10
C LYS A 478 1.57 17.85 -16.44
N ASP A 479 2.12 18.53 -15.43
CA ASP A 479 3.13 19.59 -15.59
C ASP A 479 4.50 19.08 -16.09
N ARG A 480 4.61 17.77 -16.40
CA ARG A 480 5.79 17.10 -16.98
C ARG A 480 6.98 16.99 -16.01
N SER A 481 6.78 17.36 -14.75
CA SER A 481 7.78 17.25 -13.70
C SER A 481 7.44 16.14 -12.72
N LEU A 482 8.48 15.61 -12.09
CA LEU A 482 8.35 14.84 -10.87
C LEU A 482 8.73 15.73 -9.69
N LYS A 483 8.08 15.53 -8.55
CA LYS A 483 8.49 16.16 -7.29
C LYS A 483 8.88 15.11 -6.28
N LEU A 484 10.08 15.28 -5.73
CA LEU A 484 10.57 14.49 -4.61
C LEU A 484 10.20 15.22 -3.32
N TRP A 485 9.44 14.56 -2.46
CA TRP A 485 8.99 15.07 -1.18
C TRP A 485 9.86 14.47 -0.07
N ARG A 486 10.29 15.33 0.86
CA ARG A 486 11.08 14.98 2.03
C ARG A 486 10.66 15.79 3.24
N GLN A 487 11.14 15.41 4.41
CA GLN A 487 11.04 16.23 5.62
C GLN A 487 11.79 17.54 5.46
#